data_AF-G3UTD1-F1
#
_entry.id   AF-G3UTD1-F1
#
_cell.length_a   1.000
_cell.length_b   1.000
_cell.length_c   1.000
_cell.angle_alpha   90.00
_cell.angle_beta   90.00
_cell.angle_gamma   90.00
#
_symmetry.space_group_name_H-M   'P 1'
#
loop_
_entity.id
_entity.type
_entity.pdbx_description
1 polymer ?
#
loop_
_entity_poly.entity_id
_entity_poly.type
_entity_poly.pdbx_seq_one_letter_code
_entity_poly.pdbx_strand_id
1 'polypeptide(L)'
;MSSLFTRSKDYTRSRKSQSDSPPSSPSPIAKTLRHERLSRLEAATAPATSDSYSDRASSRSSAYSRRENRLAALSSRAEEESNRDYKKLYESALSENQKLKSKLQEAQLELADIKSKLEKAAQQKQEKTSDRSSMLEMEKREKRALERKLSEMEEEMKNLHQLKQIHTLRQMNEQLLAENRALTRVVARLSLPAKPSESEEL
;
A
#
# COMPACT_ATOMS: atom_id res chain seq x y z
N MET A 1 -7.67 -27.57 8.62
CA MET A 1 -7.19 -27.38 7.24
C MET A 1 -6.12 -26.30 7.27
N SER A 2 -4.85 -26.71 7.31
CA SER A 2 -3.71 -25.80 7.50
C SER A 2 -2.99 -25.65 6.17
N SER A 3 -3.12 -24.51 5.48
CA SER A 3 -2.34 -24.22 4.27
C SER A 3 -1.08 -23.43 4.65
N LEU A 4 0.06 -24.08 4.40
CA LEU A 4 1.40 -23.55 4.63
C LEU A 4 1.77 -22.59 3.50
N PHE A 5 2.37 -21.47 3.89
CA PHE A 5 2.99 -20.50 2.99
C PHE A 5 4.11 -21.16 2.16
N THR A 6 4.07 -21.02 0.83
CA THR A 6 5.23 -21.27 -0.04
C THR A 6 5.68 -19.97 -0.68
N ARG A 7 6.72 -19.38 -0.09
CA ARG A 7 7.49 -18.26 -0.61
C ARG A 7 8.64 -18.83 -1.43
N SER A 8 8.52 -18.83 -2.76
CA SER A 8 9.66 -19.08 -3.65
C SER A 8 9.93 -17.82 -4.46
N LYS A 9 11.04 -17.14 -4.11
CA LYS A 9 11.56 -15.97 -4.82
C LYS A 9 13.00 -16.31 -5.23
N ASP A 10 13.16 -16.85 -6.43
CA ASP A 10 14.47 -17.18 -6.98
C ASP A 10 15.09 -15.93 -7.60
N TYR A 11 16.12 -15.39 -6.97
CA TYR A 11 17.05 -14.43 -7.59
C TYR A 11 18.30 -15.19 -8.03
N THR A 12 18.47 -15.36 -9.33
CA THR A 12 19.70 -15.90 -9.93
C THR A 12 20.82 -14.85 -9.84
N ARG A 13 21.73 -15.05 -8.89
CA ARG A 13 22.93 -14.23 -8.71
C ARG A 13 24.00 -14.64 -9.74
N SER A 14 24.03 -13.98 -10.89
CA SER A 14 25.13 -14.11 -11.86
C SER A 14 26.41 -13.47 -11.28
N ARG A 15 27.35 -14.29 -10.78
CA ARG A 15 28.73 -13.86 -10.51
C ARG A 15 29.55 -14.03 -11.79
N LYS A 16 29.88 -12.93 -12.46
CA LYS A 16 30.96 -12.88 -13.45
C LYS A 16 32.28 -12.69 -12.69
N SER A 17 33.10 -13.72 -12.66
CA SER A 17 34.53 -13.64 -12.33
C SER A 17 35.27 -13.12 -13.56
N GLN A 18 35.71 -11.85 -13.54
CA GLN A 18 36.73 -11.37 -14.46
C GLN A 18 38.09 -11.69 -13.86
N SER A 19 38.84 -12.57 -14.52
CA SER A 19 40.23 -12.87 -14.22
C SER A 19 41.16 -11.86 -14.91
N ASP A 20 42.26 -11.63 -14.22
CA ASP A 20 43.24 -10.56 -14.30
C ASP A 20 44.34 -10.84 -15.35
N SER A 21 44.92 -9.73 -15.85
CA SER A 21 46.25 -9.57 -16.48
C SER A 21 46.48 -9.92 -17.97
N PRO A 22 47.19 -9.04 -18.73
CA PRO A 22 47.62 -9.31 -20.11
C PRO A 22 48.95 -10.10 -20.15
N PRO A 23 49.26 -10.82 -21.25
CA PRO A 23 50.55 -11.48 -21.42
C PRO A 23 51.66 -10.46 -21.71
N SER A 24 52.69 -10.40 -20.87
CA SER A 24 53.93 -9.68 -21.18
C SER A 24 54.67 -10.33 -22.34
N SER A 25 54.84 -9.60 -23.43
CA SER A 25 55.76 -9.93 -24.52
C SER A 25 57.19 -9.47 -24.20
N PRO A 26 58.24 -10.22 -24.58
CA PRO A 26 59.62 -9.79 -24.37
C PRO A 26 60.00 -8.69 -25.38
N SER A 27 60.20 -7.47 -24.89
CA SER A 27 60.55 -6.31 -25.72
C SER A 27 62.04 -6.35 -26.15
N PRO A 28 62.41 -6.00 -27.40
CA PRO A 28 63.76 -6.12 -27.98
C PRO A 28 64.84 -5.22 -27.35
N ILE A 29 64.47 -4.38 -26.39
CA ILE A 29 65.33 -3.38 -25.73
C ILE A 29 66.42 -4.03 -24.85
N ALA A 30 66.27 -5.30 -24.44
CA ALA A 30 67.26 -5.97 -23.60
C ALA A 30 68.61 -6.23 -24.29
N LYS A 31 68.65 -6.23 -25.63
CA LYS A 31 69.89 -6.40 -26.40
C LYS A 31 70.66 -5.09 -26.59
N THR A 32 69.94 -3.97 -26.75
CA THR A 32 70.56 -2.64 -26.96
C THR A 32 71.16 -2.09 -25.66
N LEU A 33 70.52 -2.35 -24.51
CA LEU A 33 71.02 -1.92 -23.19
C LEU A 33 72.38 -2.54 -22.83
N ARG A 34 72.68 -3.75 -23.35
CA ARG A 34 73.96 -4.43 -23.10
C ARG A 34 75.12 -3.77 -23.86
N HIS A 35 74.90 -3.36 -25.10
CA HIS A 35 75.93 -2.68 -25.89
C HIS A 35 76.25 -1.29 -25.33
N GLU A 36 75.23 -0.54 -24.88
CA GLU A 36 75.45 0.76 -24.24
C GLU A 36 76.27 0.68 -22.95
N ARG A 37 76.06 -0.38 -22.16
CA ARG A 37 76.83 -0.61 -20.92
C ARG A 37 78.31 -0.90 -21.20
N LEU A 38 78.61 -1.63 -22.27
CA LEU A 38 79.98 -1.97 -22.65
C LEU A 38 80.74 -0.75 -23.22
N SER A 39 80.10 0.06 -24.06
CA SER A 39 80.73 1.27 -24.62
C SER A 39 81.04 2.34 -23.56
N ARG A 40 80.26 2.40 -22.46
CA ARG A 40 80.54 3.32 -21.34
C ARG A 40 81.77 2.94 -20.51
N LEU A 41 82.14 1.67 -20.48
CA LEU A 41 83.32 1.19 -19.75
C LEU A 41 84.62 1.48 -20.52
N GLU A 42 84.58 1.45 -21.85
CA GLU A 42 85.76 1.66 -22.70
C GLU A 42 86.20 3.14 -22.76
N ALA A 43 85.26 4.09 -22.62
CA ALA A 43 85.57 5.52 -22.52
C ALA A 43 86.19 5.94 -21.16
N ALA A 44 86.24 5.04 -20.17
CA ALA A 44 86.74 5.36 -18.84
C ALA A 44 88.27 5.30 -18.71
N THR A 45 88.97 4.63 -19.64
CA THR A 45 90.36 4.17 -19.47
C THR A 45 91.44 4.90 -20.30
N ALA A 46 91.18 6.11 -20.80
CA ALA A 46 92.24 6.94 -21.40
C ALA A 46 93.02 7.72 -20.31
N PRO A 47 94.37 7.72 -20.30
CA PRO A 47 95.15 8.50 -19.35
C PRO A 47 95.19 9.96 -19.81
N ALA A 48 94.41 10.82 -19.16
CA ALA A 48 94.49 12.26 -19.34
C ALA A 48 95.45 12.86 -18.31
N THR A 49 96.20 13.87 -18.75
CA THR A 49 97.12 14.69 -17.97
C THR A 49 96.45 15.36 -16.76
N SER A 50 97.27 15.67 -15.77
CA SER A 50 96.95 16.03 -14.37
C SER A 50 95.91 17.14 -14.11
N ASP A 51 95.42 17.88 -15.11
CA ASP A 51 94.40 18.93 -14.93
C ASP A 51 92.96 18.45 -15.17
N SER A 52 92.75 17.27 -15.75
CA SER A 52 91.42 16.81 -16.20
C SER A 52 90.58 16.08 -15.14
N TYR A 53 91.17 15.74 -13.98
CA TYR A 53 90.49 14.96 -12.93
C TYR A 53 89.41 15.77 -12.20
N SER A 54 89.66 17.06 -11.97
CA SER A 54 88.71 18.00 -11.35
C SER A 54 87.47 18.21 -12.23
N ASP A 55 87.68 18.40 -13.53
CA ASP A 55 86.60 18.65 -14.49
C ASP A 55 85.71 17.42 -14.72
N ARG A 56 86.31 16.22 -14.68
CA ARG A 56 85.57 14.95 -14.76
C ARG A 56 84.75 14.67 -13.48
N ALA A 57 85.28 15.03 -12.31
CA ALA A 57 84.57 14.95 -11.04
C ALA A 57 83.42 15.97 -10.98
N SER A 58 83.65 17.20 -11.46
CA SER A 58 82.64 18.26 -11.57
C SER A 58 81.52 17.90 -12.55
N SER A 59 81.87 17.34 -13.71
CA SER A 59 80.92 16.80 -14.69
C SER A 59 80.09 15.65 -14.13
N ARG A 60 80.69 14.76 -13.33
CA ARG A 60 79.96 13.70 -12.61
C ARG A 60 79.01 14.30 -11.58
N SER A 61 79.47 15.24 -10.77
CA SER A 61 78.66 15.93 -9.76
C SER A 61 77.45 16.63 -10.40
N SER A 62 77.67 17.36 -11.49
CA SER A 62 76.63 18.00 -12.30
C SER A 62 75.61 17.01 -12.87
N ALA A 63 76.07 15.83 -13.34
CA ALA A 63 75.18 14.77 -13.80
C ALA A 63 74.33 14.18 -12.66
N TYR A 64 74.88 14.06 -11.45
CA TYR A 64 74.14 13.65 -10.26
C TYR A 64 73.11 14.69 -9.84
N SER A 65 73.46 15.98 -9.77
CA SER A 65 72.49 17.04 -9.47
C SER A 65 71.38 17.14 -10.51
N ARG A 66 71.67 16.98 -11.82
CA ARG A 66 70.62 16.90 -12.85
C ARG A 66 69.69 15.71 -12.65
N ARG A 67 70.24 14.55 -12.27
CA ARG A 67 69.46 13.34 -12.01
C ARG A 67 68.58 13.53 -10.77
N GLU A 68 69.13 14.08 -9.70
CA GLU A 68 68.41 14.39 -8.46
C GLU A 68 67.26 15.37 -8.71
N ASN A 69 67.51 16.47 -9.42
CA ASN A 69 66.48 17.43 -9.81
C ASN A 69 65.37 16.79 -10.65
N ARG A 70 65.72 15.86 -11.55
CA ARG A 70 64.72 15.13 -12.34
C ARG A 70 63.88 14.20 -11.46
N LEU A 71 64.48 13.55 -10.47
CA LEU A 71 63.74 12.71 -9.52
C LEU A 71 62.82 13.53 -8.61
N ALA A 72 63.30 14.67 -8.11
CA ALA A 72 62.50 15.60 -7.32
C ALA A 72 61.29 16.14 -8.11
N ALA A 73 61.50 16.54 -9.38
CA ALA A 73 60.42 17.00 -10.25
C ALA A 73 59.39 15.90 -10.56
N LEU A 74 59.82 14.65 -10.73
CA LEU A 74 58.92 13.51 -10.91
C LEU A 74 58.12 13.21 -9.64
N SER A 75 58.74 13.30 -8.47
CA SER A 75 58.07 13.13 -7.17
C SER A 75 57.03 14.23 -6.93
N SER A 76 57.41 15.50 -7.12
CA SER A 76 56.49 16.65 -6.99
C SER A 76 55.29 16.52 -7.91
N ARG A 77 55.52 16.14 -9.18
CA ARG A 77 54.43 15.93 -10.13
C ARG A 77 53.51 14.78 -9.73
N ALA A 78 54.06 13.67 -9.23
CA ALA A 78 53.26 12.54 -8.76
C ALA A 78 52.41 12.90 -7.52
N GLU A 79 52.95 13.71 -6.61
CA GLU A 79 52.19 14.21 -5.45
C GLU A 79 51.09 15.20 -5.86
N GLU A 80 51.36 16.12 -6.79
CA GLU A 80 50.34 17.04 -7.33
C GLU A 80 49.20 16.30 -8.04
N GLU A 81 49.53 15.26 -8.82
CA GLU A 81 48.56 14.39 -9.49
C GLU A 81 47.69 13.66 -8.44
N SER A 82 48.31 13.07 -7.42
CA SER A 82 47.61 12.39 -6.32
C SER A 82 46.69 13.35 -5.55
N ASN A 83 47.15 14.57 -5.26
CA ASN A 83 46.38 15.57 -4.54
C ASN A 83 45.18 16.06 -5.37
N ARG A 84 45.36 16.22 -6.69
CA ARG A 84 44.24 16.49 -7.62
C ARG A 84 43.22 15.36 -7.62
N ASP A 85 43.65 14.10 -7.58
CA ASP A 85 42.74 12.96 -7.59
C ASP A 85 41.99 12.80 -6.26
N TYR A 86 42.65 13.02 -5.12
CA TYR A 86 41.97 13.07 -3.81
C TYR A 86 40.95 14.20 -3.75
N LYS A 87 41.28 15.38 -4.28
CA LYS A 87 40.34 16.51 -4.34
C LYS A 87 39.10 16.16 -5.17
N LYS A 88 39.28 15.55 -6.35
CA LYS A 88 38.15 15.10 -7.18
C LYS A 88 37.29 14.05 -6.48
N LEU A 89 37.90 13.08 -5.80
CA LEU A 89 37.17 12.06 -5.05
C LEU A 89 36.34 12.68 -3.92
N TYR A 90 36.90 13.64 -3.20
CA TYR A 90 36.21 14.37 -2.15
C TYR A 90 35.03 15.17 -2.69
N GLU A 91 35.23 15.94 -3.77
CA GLU A 91 34.17 16.70 -4.43
C GLU A 91 33.06 15.79 -4.96
N SER A 92 33.43 14.66 -5.56
CA SER A 92 32.49 13.64 -6.02
C SER A 92 31.66 13.09 -4.85
N ALA A 93 32.31 12.69 -3.74
CA ALA A 93 31.63 12.18 -2.56
C ALA A 93 30.71 13.23 -1.91
N LEU A 94 31.13 14.50 -1.89
CA LEU A 94 30.32 15.60 -1.38
C LEU A 94 29.06 15.80 -2.22
N SER A 95 29.20 15.79 -3.55
CA SER A 95 28.07 15.94 -4.48
C SER A 95 27.06 14.79 -4.35
N GLU A 96 27.56 13.57 -4.17
CA GLU A 96 26.72 12.39 -3.94
C GLU A 96 26.03 12.46 -2.59
N ASN A 97 26.72 12.90 -1.53
CA ASN A 97 26.13 13.09 -0.21
C ASN A 97 24.97 14.10 -0.25
N GLN A 98 25.14 15.23 -0.96
CA GLN A 98 24.09 16.21 -1.16
C GLN A 98 22.89 15.60 -1.91
N LYS A 99 23.15 14.86 -2.99
CA LYS A 99 22.10 14.16 -3.76
C LYS A 99 21.33 13.14 -2.92
N LEU A 100 22.03 12.37 -2.08
CA LEU A 100 21.40 11.41 -1.17
C LEU A 100 20.55 12.09 -0.11
N LYS A 101 21.00 13.24 0.43
CA LYS A 101 20.20 14.06 1.36
C LYS A 101 18.91 14.55 0.71
N SER A 102 18.98 15.06 -0.53
CA SER A 102 17.78 15.48 -1.26
C SER A 102 16.81 14.32 -1.49
N LYS A 103 17.29 13.16 -1.92
CA LYS A 103 16.45 11.96 -2.09
C LYS A 103 15.83 11.49 -0.78
N LEU A 104 16.56 11.58 0.33
CA LEU A 104 16.03 11.24 1.65
C LEU A 104 14.90 12.18 2.04
N GLN A 105 15.08 13.49 1.85
CA GLN A 105 14.05 14.49 2.13
C GLN A 105 12.80 14.27 1.25
N GLU A 106 13.00 14.02 -0.04
CA GLU A 106 11.91 13.70 -0.98
C GLU A 106 11.13 12.45 -0.55
N ALA A 107 11.83 11.36 -0.24
CA ALA A 107 11.21 10.13 0.25
C ALA A 107 10.47 10.33 1.59
N GLN A 108 11.00 11.18 2.48
CA GLN A 108 10.32 11.54 3.74
C GLN A 108 9.02 12.31 3.49
N LEU A 109 9.02 13.24 2.54
CA LEU A 109 7.83 14.00 2.15
C LEU A 109 6.78 13.10 1.49
N GLU A 110 7.19 12.23 0.57
CA GLU A 110 6.29 11.25 -0.06
C GLU A 110 5.68 10.30 0.99
N LEU A 111 6.48 9.82 1.93
CA LEU A 111 6.01 8.97 3.01
C LEU A 111 5.00 9.70 3.90
N ALA A 112 5.23 10.98 4.21
CA ALA A 112 4.28 11.80 4.95
C ALA A 112 2.97 12.01 4.18
N ASP A 113 3.05 12.29 2.88
CA ASP A 113 1.88 12.45 2.01
C ASP A 113 1.06 11.15 1.93
N ILE A 114 1.71 10.01 1.69
CA ILE A 114 1.07 8.68 1.66
C ILE A 114 0.41 8.37 3.01
N LYS A 115 1.07 8.65 4.13
CA LYS A 115 0.47 8.47 5.47
C LYS A 115 -0.79 9.32 5.64
N SER A 116 -0.75 10.60 5.24
CA SER A 116 -1.90 11.50 5.33
C SER A 116 -3.07 11.02 4.46
N LYS A 117 -2.79 10.51 3.25
CA LYS A 117 -3.79 9.95 2.35
C LYS A 117 -4.42 8.68 2.93
N LEU A 118 -3.61 7.82 3.53
CA LEU A 118 -4.08 6.60 4.19
C LEU A 118 -4.97 6.92 5.40
N GLU A 119 -4.59 7.89 6.22
CA GLU A 119 -5.39 8.34 7.36
C GLU A 119 -6.74 8.90 6.90
N LYS A 120 -6.76 9.79 5.89
CA LYS A 120 -8.00 10.31 5.29
C LYS A 120 -8.89 9.19 4.73
N ALA A 121 -8.30 8.21 4.06
CA ALA A 121 -9.05 7.07 3.53
C ALA A 121 -9.61 6.17 4.64
N ALA A 122 -8.86 5.99 5.74
CA ALA A 122 -9.31 5.25 6.91
C ALA A 122 -10.47 5.98 7.62
N GLN A 123 -10.36 7.30 7.81
CA GLN A 123 -11.41 8.15 8.38
C GLN A 123 -12.68 8.11 7.53
N GLN A 124 -12.58 8.30 6.21
CA GLN A 124 -13.74 8.20 5.31
C GLN A 124 -14.42 6.83 5.36
N LYS A 125 -13.64 5.74 5.49
CA LYS A 125 -14.22 4.40 5.64
C LYS A 125 -14.98 4.29 6.96
N GLN A 126 -14.42 4.78 8.06
CA GLN A 126 -15.06 4.75 9.37
C GLN A 126 -16.36 5.54 9.39
N GLU A 127 -16.36 6.78 8.88
CA GLU A 127 -17.55 7.63 8.76
C GLU A 127 -18.64 6.95 7.92
N LYS A 128 -18.31 6.50 6.70
CA LYS A 128 -19.28 5.82 5.83
C LYS A 128 -19.85 4.54 6.44
N THR A 129 -19.05 3.79 7.18
CA THR A 129 -19.53 2.58 7.87
C THR A 129 -20.45 2.93 9.03
N SER A 130 -20.15 3.99 9.77
CA SER A 130 -20.99 4.50 10.87
C SER A 130 -22.35 4.98 10.34
N ASP A 131 -22.33 5.80 9.29
CA ASP A 131 -23.55 6.33 8.67
C ASP A 131 -24.42 5.22 8.09
N ARG A 132 -23.81 4.27 7.37
CA ARG A 132 -24.53 3.10 6.83
C ARG A 132 -25.12 2.24 7.95
N SER A 133 -24.40 2.04 9.06
CA SER A 133 -24.92 1.30 10.20
C SER A 133 -26.09 2.01 10.87
N SER A 134 -26.00 3.34 11.03
CA SER A 134 -27.09 4.17 11.59
C SER A 134 -28.35 4.09 10.74
N MET A 135 -28.21 4.23 9.42
CA MET A 135 -29.31 4.13 8.46
C MET A 135 -30.01 2.77 8.52
N LEU A 136 -29.26 1.67 8.53
CA LEU A 136 -29.82 0.32 8.64
C LEU A 136 -30.58 0.10 9.96
N GLU A 137 -30.11 0.67 11.07
CA GLU A 137 -30.80 0.60 12.35
C GLU A 137 -32.07 1.47 12.38
N MET A 138 -32.11 2.56 11.63
CA MET A 138 -33.32 3.37 11.45
C MET A 138 -34.37 2.60 10.63
N GLU A 139 -33.98 2.03 9.49
CA GLU A 139 -34.86 1.22 8.64
C GLU A 139 -35.45 0.01 9.39
N LYS A 140 -34.65 -0.68 10.24
CA LYS A 140 -35.16 -1.76 11.09
C LYS A 140 -36.22 -1.29 12.09
N ARG A 141 -36.03 -0.10 12.69
CA ARG A 141 -37.01 0.47 13.62
C ARG A 141 -38.29 0.85 12.89
N GLU A 142 -38.17 1.46 11.72
CA GLU A 142 -39.31 1.81 10.87
C GLU A 142 -40.08 0.58 10.42
N LYS A 143 -39.39 -0.46 9.94
CA LYS A 143 -40.01 -1.75 9.58
C LYS A 143 -40.82 -2.31 10.74
N ARG A 144 -40.26 -2.36 11.96
CA ARG A 144 -40.99 -2.83 13.15
C ARG A 144 -42.19 -1.94 13.50
N ALA A 145 -42.08 -0.62 13.30
CA ALA A 145 -43.19 0.29 13.54
C ALA A 145 -44.34 0.05 12.56
N LEU A 146 -44.01 -0.15 11.28
CA LEU A 146 -44.98 -0.50 10.24
C LEU A 146 -45.62 -1.87 10.49
N GLU A 147 -44.83 -2.89 10.88
CA GLU A 147 -45.35 -4.21 11.25
C GLU A 147 -46.35 -4.13 12.40
N ARG A 148 -46.06 -3.33 13.45
CA ARG A 148 -47.01 -3.10 14.55
C ARG A 148 -48.28 -2.41 14.07
N LYS A 149 -48.16 -1.35 13.28
CA LYS A 149 -49.32 -0.63 12.74
C LYS A 149 -50.18 -1.53 11.86
N LEU A 150 -49.55 -2.41 11.07
CA LEU A 150 -50.26 -3.39 10.26
C LEU A 150 -51.01 -4.40 11.13
N SER A 151 -50.37 -4.93 12.19
CA SER A 151 -51.04 -5.83 13.12
C SER A 151 -52.21 -5.17 13.87
N GLU A 152 -52.08 -3.90 14.24
CA GLU A 152 -53.15 -3.12 14.88
C GLU A 152 -54.32 -2.93 13.93
N MET A 153 -54.06 -2.52 12.68
CA MET A 153 -55.09 -2.38 11.65
C MET A 153 -55.78 -3.72 11.32
N GLU A 154 -55.04 -4.83 11.30
CA GLU A 154 -55.61 -6.17 11.12
C GLU A 154 -56.57 -6.56 12.26
N GLU A 155 -56.23 -6.19 13.50
CA GLU A 155 -57.07 -6.42 14.68
C GLU A 155 -58.33 -5.55 14.65
N GLU A 156 -58.21 -4.25 14.37
CA GLU A 156 -59.34 -3.34 14.20
C GLU A 156 -60.32 -3.84 13.14
N MET A 157 -59.79 -4.32 12.01
CA MET A 157 -60.59 -4.91 10.94
C MET A 157 -61.35 -6.14 11.44
N LYS A 158 -60.72 -7.07 12.16
CA LYS A 158 -61.41 -8.24 12.73
C LYS A 158 -62.53 -7.83 13.68
N ASN A 159 -62.27 -6.86 14.56
CA ASN A 159 -63.26 -6.34 15.50
C ASN A 159 -64.46 -5.74 14.77
N LEU A 160 -64.24 -4.95 13.71
CA LEU A 160 -65.33 -4.41 12.88
C LEU A 160 -66.19 -5.50 12.24
N HIS A 161 -65.58 -6.58 11.74
CA HIS A 161 -66.33 -7.71 11.16
C HIS A 161 -67.18 -8.42 12.22
N GLN A 162 -66.63 -8.65 13.42
CA GLN A 162 -67.38 -9.25 14.53
C GLN A 162 -68.56 -8.38 14.94
N LEU A 163 -68.37 -7.06 15.07
CA LEU A 163 -69.45 -6.13 15.40
C LEU A 163 -70.56 -6.15 14.35
N LYS A 164 -70.21 -6.20 13.06
CA LYS A 164 -71.19 -6.35 11.97
C LYS A 164 -71.97 -7.65 12.09
N GLN A 165 -71.30 -8.77 12.33
CA GLN A 165 -71.95 -10.07 12.50
C GLN A 165 -72.92 -10.07 13.69
N ILE A 166 -72.51 -9.51 14.83
CA ILE A 166 -73.36 -9.37 16.02
C ILE A 166 -74.59 -8.52 15.69
N HIS A 167 -74.43 -7.42 14.95
CA HIS A 167 -75.54 -6.57 14.55
C HIS A 167 -76.55 -7.32 13.67
N THR A 168 -76.08 -8.05 12.66
CA THR A 168 -76.94 -8.87 11.79
C THR A 168 -77.69 -9.94 12.58
N LEU A 169 -77.00 -10.65 13.48
CA LEU A 169 -77.63 -11.66 14.33
C LEU A 169 -78.71 -11.07 15.24
N ARG A 170 -78.49 -9.87 15.81
CA ARG A 170 -79.49 -9.16 16.61
C ARG A 170 -80.72 -8.80 15.77
N GLN A 171 -80.53 -8.30 14.56
CA GLN A 171 -81.63 -7.96 13.65
C GLN A 171 -82.45 -9.20 13.28
N MET A 172 -81.80 -10.33 12.96
CA MET A 172 -82.50 -11.59 12.67
C MET A 172 -83.25 -12.12 13.90
N ASN A 173 -82.65 -12.03 15.09
CA ASN A 173 -83.32 -12.45 16.33
C ASN A 173 -84.56 -11.59 16.62
N GLU A 174 -84.48 -10.28 16.42
CA GLU A 174 -85.62 -9.37 16.56
C GLU A 174 -86.76 -9.72 15.59
N GLN A 175 -86.43 -10.00 14.32
CA GLN A 175 -87.41 -10.45 13.33
C GLN A 175 -88.07 -11.77 13.73
N LEU A 176 -87.28 -12.76 14.15
CA LEU A 176 -87.79 -14.04 14.65
C LEU A 176 -88.67 -13.86 15.90
N LEU A 177 -88.32 -12.96 16.81
CA LEU A 177 -89.15 -12.64 17.98
C LEU A 177 -90.48 -11.99 17.57
N ALA A 178 -90.46 -11.09 16.59
CA ALA A 178 -91.67 -10.47 16.05
C ALA A 178 -92.58 -11.50 15.38
N GLU A 179 -92.01 -12.43 14.59
CA GLU A 179 -92.72 -13.54 13.97
C GLU A 179 -93.28 -14.50 15.03
N ASN A 180 -92.48 -14.91 16.02
CA ASN A 180 -92.94 -15.76 17.12
C ASN A 180 -94.08 -15.12 17.90
N ARG A 181 -94.04 -13.80 18.14
CA ARG A 181 -95.17 -13.06 18.75
C ARG A 181 -96.40 -13.08 17.84
N ALA A 182 -96.24 -12.96 16.53
CA ALA A 182 -97.34 -13.06 15.58
C ALA A 182 -97.95 -14.47 15.56
N LEU A 183 -97.12 -15.51 15.48
CA LEU A 183 -97.54 -16.91 15.55
C LEU A 183 -98.23 -17.23 16.88
N THR A 184 -97.71 -16.76 18.01
CA THR A 184 -98.34 -16.92 19.34
C THR A 184 -99.76 -16.35 19.33
N ARG A 185 -99.97 -15.18 18.71
CA ARG A 185 -101.32 -14.60 18.56
C ARG A 185 -102.22 -15.45 17.66
N VAL A 186 -101.70 -16.00 16.57
CA VAL A 186 -102.46 -16.89 15.67
C VAL A 186 -102.86 -18.17 16.39
N VAL A 187 -101.91 -18.83 17.07
CA VAL A 187 -102.18 -20.04 17.86
C VAL A 187 -103.21 -19.78 18.95
N ALA A 188 -103.10 -18.66 19.68
CA ALA A 188 -104.08 -18.30 20.69
C ALA A 188 -105.49 -18.14 20.11
N ARG A 189 -105.63 -17.57 18.90
CA ARG A 189 -106.94 -17.48 18.21
C ARG A 189 -107.50 -18.84 17.82
N LEU A 190 -106.65 -19.76 17.35
CA LEU A 190 -107.05 -21.11 16.94
C LEU A 190 -107.29 -22.06 18.13
N SER A 191 -106.66 -21.80 19.28
CA SER A 191 -106.76 -22.63 20.48
C SER A 191 -107.91 -22.21 21.41
N LEU A 192 -108.63 -21.14 21.08
CA LEU A 192 -109.89 -20.82 21.75
C LEU A 192 -110.91 -21.91 21.37
N PRO A 193 -111.56 -22.58 22.34
CA PRO A 193 -112.57 -23.57 22.02
C PRO A 193 -113.69 -22.88 21.24
N ALA A 194 -114.11 -23.49 20.12
CA ALA A 194 -115.29 -23.03 19.39
C ALA A 194 -116.44 -22.96 20.40
N LYS A 195 -116.94 -21.75 20.68
CA LYS A 195 -118.12 -21.58 21.53
C LYS A 195 -119.22 -22.51 20.97
N PRO A 196 -119.86 -23.36 21.79
CA PRO A 196 -121.03 -24.06 21.34
C PRO A 196 -122.05 -23.00 20.95
N SER A 197 -122.60 -23.13 19.75
CA SER A 197 -123.72 -22.34 19.28
C SER A 197 -124.91 -22.59 20.21
N GLU A 198 -125.08 -21.73 21.21
CA GLU A 198 -126.33 -21.58 21.93
C GLU A 198 -127.38 -21.12 20.91
N SER A 199 -128.23 -22.07 20.58
CA SER A 199 -129.53 -21.85 19.96
C SER A 199 -130.48 -21.58 21.12
N GLU A 200 -130.87 -20.33 21.34
CA GLU A 200 -132.02 -20.00 22.18
C GLU A 200 -132.95 -19.02 21.44
N GLU A 201 -134.13 -19.58 21.18
CA GLU A 201 -135.46 -19.04 20.93
C GLU A 201 -135.70 -17.53 21.14
N LEU A 202 -136.28 -16.87 20.12
CA LEU A 202 -137.64 -16.29 20.13
C LEU A 202 -138.00 -15.74 18.74
#